data_AF-A0A352KWL2-F1
#
_entry.id   AF-A0A352KWL2-F1
#
_cell.length_a   1.000
_cell.length_b   1.000
_cell.length_c   1.000
_cell.angle_alpha   90.00
_cell.angle_beta   90.00
_cell.angle_gamma   90.00
#
_symmetry.space_group_name_H-M   'P 1'
#
loop_
_entity.id
_entity.type
_entity.pdbx_description
1 polymer ?
#
loop_
_entity_poly.entity_id
_entity_poly.type
_entity_poly.pdbx_seq_one_letter_code
_entity_poly.pdbx_strand_id
1 'polypeptide(L)'
;MRVNCGALSDSLLESELFGHVRGAFTHACQTRTGRFEAAHGGTIFLDEINSCSAPLQVRLLRVLQEQEFERVGDNRTIRVNVRELQNYIERAMVLADGGPLTADLLPFEVRGVVAPRIRRRPSEYPEAMCQELVAWKLEETGQESTDAWNCVMGVVERELIRQVLRQSHGIQRRTAHRLGINRNTLRKKIADYGLESESR
;
A
#
# COMPACT_ATOMS: atom_id res chain seq x y z
N MET A 1 -3.94 -7.91 -14.29
CA MET A 1 -4.62 -9.00 -15.04
C MET A 1 -6.08 -9.04 -14.63
N ARG A 2 -7.03 -9.30 -15.55
CA ARG A 2 -8.46 -9.38 -15.23
C ARG A 2 -8.98 -10.79 -15.45
N VAL A 3 -9.85 -11.26 -14.57
CA VAL A 3 -10.55 -12.54 -14.67
C VAL A 3 -12.01 -12.29 -14.36
N ASN A 4 -12.91 -12.72 -15.25
CA ASN A 4 -14.34 -12.71 -14.99
C ASN A 4 -14.74 -14.11 -14.48
N CYS A 5 -15.23 -14.17 -13.24
CA CYS A 5 -15.59 -15.40 -12.55
C CYS A 5 -16.96 -15.96 -12.98
N GLY A 6 -17.82 -15.17 -13.63
CA GLY A 6 -19.14 -15.62 -14.10
C GLY A 6 -19.13 -16.22 -15.51
N ALA A 7 -18.05 -16.05 -16.27
CA ALA A 7 -17.95 -16.52 -17.64
C ALA A 7 -17.54 -18.01 -17.78
N LEU A 8 -17.09 -18.65 -16.70
CA LEU A 8 -16.49 -20.00 -16.72
C LEU A 8 -17.18 -20.94 -15.73
N SER A 9 -17.16 -22.24 -16.02
CA SER A 9 -17.57 -23.26 -15.04
C SER A 9 -16.55 -23.35 -13.91
N ASP A 10 -16.97 -23.71 -12.71
CA ASP A 10 -16.12 -23.79 -11.50
C ASP A 10 -14.80 -24.52 -11.73
N SER A 11 -14.81 -25.70 -12.35
CA SER A 11 -13.61 -26.50 -12.60
C SER A 11 -12.61 -25.81 -13.54
N LEU A 12 -13.11 -25.07 -14.53
CA LEU A 12 -12.29 -24.29 -15.46
C LEU A 12 -11.78 -23.02 -14.79
N LEU A 13 -12.62 -22.37 -13.99
CA LEU A 13 -12.26 -21.18 -13.23
C LEU A 13 -11.16 -21.50 -12.20
N GLU A 14 -11.29 -22.62 -11.49
CA GLU A 14 -10.29 -23.11 -10.53
C GLU A 14 -8.95 -23.39 -11.22
N SER A 15 -9.01 -24.06 -12.37
CA SER A 15 -7.86 -24.39 -13.21
C SER A 15 -7.19 -23.14 -13.80
N GLU A 16 -7.95 -22.11 -14.19
CA GLU A 16 -7.39 -20.83 -14.63
C GLU A 16 -6.78 -20.05 -13.45
N LEU A 17 -7.51 -19.89 -12.34
CA LEU A 17 -7.07 -19.08 -11.20
C LEU A 17 -5.84 -19.64 -10.51
N PHE A 18 -5.88 -20.93 -10.14
CA PHE A 18 -4.84 -21.58 -9.35
C PHE A 18 -3.87 -22.39 -10.21
N GLY A 19 -4.20 -22.66 -11.48
CA GLY A 19 -3.39 -23.56 -12.30
C GLY A 19 -3.59 -25.02 -11.90
N HIS A 20 -3.02 -25.90 -12.71
CA HIS A 20 -3.13 -27.34 -12.50
C HIS A 20 -1.85 -28.06 -12.91
N VAL A 21 -1.61 -29.22 -12.31
CA VAL A 21 -0.58 -30.14 -12.78
C VAL A 21 -1.16 -31.13 -13.80
N ARG A 22 -0.28 -31.67 -14.66
CA ARG A 22 -0.66 -32.74 -15.58
C ARG A 22 -1.31 -33.89 -14.80
N GLY A 23 -2.48 -34.33 -15.26
CA GLY A 23 -3.25 -35.42 -14.63
C GLY A 23 -4.20 -34.98 -13.50
N ALA A 24 -4.33 -33.69 -13.22
CA ALA A 24 -5.27 -33.19 -12.21
C ALA A 24 -6.76 -33.45 -12.54
N PHE A 25 -7.11 -33.52 -13.83
CA PHE A 25 -8.44 -33.88 -14.33
C PHE A 25 -8.33 -34.51 -15.74
N THR A 26 -9.43 -35.05 -16.27
CA THR A 26 -9.44 -35.84 -17.52
C THR A 26 -8.81 -35.15 -18.74
N HIS A 27 -8.84 -33.82 -18.79
CA HIS A 27 -8.28 -33.01 -19.89
C HIS A 27 -6.98 -32.28 -19.52
N ALA A 28 -6.39 -32.57 -18.36
CA ALA A 28 -5.13 -31.95 -17.90
C ALA A 28 -3.91 -32.60 -18.58
N CYS A 29 -3.77 -32.39 -19.89
CA CYS A 29 -2.68 -32.98 -20.69
C CYS A 29 -1.30 -32.39 -20.36
N GLN A 30 -1.26 -31.14 -19.89
CA GLN A 30 -0.04 -30.42 -19.54
C GLN A 30 -0.23 -29.67 -18.22
N THR A 31 0.88 -29.35 -17.55
CA THR A 31 0.87 -28.48 -16.37
C THR A 31 0.68 -27.04 -16.81
N ARG A 32 -0.22 -26.31 -16.17
CA ARG A 32 -0.52 -24.91 -16.50
C ARG A 32 -0.44 -24.02 -15.27
N THR A 33 0.23 -22.89 -15.45
CA THR A 33 0.39 -21.85 -14.43
C THR A 33 -0.92 -21.11 -14.21
N GLY A 34 -1.28 -20.88 -12.94
CA GLY A 34 -2.49 -20.15 -12.57
C GLY A 34 -2.36 -18.64 -12.73
N ARG A 35 -3.50 -17.96 -12.78
CA ARG A 35 -3.59 -16.50 -12.83
C ARG A 35 -2.99 -15.85 -11.58
N PHE A 36 -3.15 -16.44 -10.40
CA PHE A 36 -2.55 -15.89 -9.18
C PHE A 36 -1.02 -15.88 -9.22
N GLU A 37 -0.42 -16.98 -9.72
CA GLU A 37 1.04 -17.07 -9.88
C GLU A 37 1.55 -16.13 -10.98
N ALA A 38 0.83 -16.04 -12.10
CA ALA A 38 1.15 -15.08 -13.15
C ALA A 38 0.99 -13.61 -12.71
N ALA A 39 0.16 -13.35 -11.70
CA ALA A 39 -0.04 -12.02 -11.10
C ALA A 39 0.90 -11.71 -9.93
N HIS A 40 1.86 -12.59 -9.60
CA HIS A 40 2.78 -12.38 -8.49
C HIS A 40 3.56 -11.06 -8.64
N GLY A 41 3.46 -10.19 -7.63
CA GLY A 41 4.07 -8.85 -7.62
C GLY A 41 3.26 -7.79 -8.37
N GLY A 42 2.03 -8.11 -8.80
CA GLY A 42 1.14 -7.23 -9.55
C GLY A 42 -0.28 -7.18 -8.97
N THR A 43 -1.24 -6.87 -9.85
CA THR A 43 -2.66 -6.69 -9.49
C THR A 43 -3.51 -7.68 -10.28
N ILE A 44 -4.41 -8.37 -9.57
CA ILE A 44 -5.49 -9.17 -10.16
C ILE A 44 -6.82 -8.47 -9.91
N PHE A 45 -7.70 -8.51 -10.90
CA PHE A 45 -9.07 -8.03 -10.80
C PHE A 45 -10.01 -9.22 -11.02
N LEU A 46 -10.95 -9.43 -10.10
CA LEU A 46 -11.85 -10.59 -10.07
C LEU A 46 -13.29 -10.10 -10.20
N ASP A 47 -13.78 -9.96 -11.43
CA ASP A 47 -15.17 -9.53 -11.63
C ASP A 47 -16.14 -10.67 -11.34
N GLU A 48 -17.35 -10.34 -10.87
CA GLU A 48 -18.44 -11.29 -10.61
C GLU A 48 -18.13 -12.37 -9.55
N ILE A 49 -17.37 -12.08 -8.50
CA ILE A 49 -16.98 -13.06 -7.45
C ILE A 49 -18.19 -13.78 -6.83
N ASN A 50 -19.35 -13.13 -6.80
CA ASN A 50 -20.62 -13.70 -6.31
C ASN A 50 -21.11 -14.92 -7.13
N SER A 51 -20.61 -15.12 -8.35
CA SER A 51 -20.92 -16.29 -9.18
C SER A 51 -20.11 -17.53 -8.80
N CYS A 52 -19.01 -17.38 -8.05
CA CYS A 52 -18.17 -18.50 -7.62
C CYS A 52 -18.91 -19.40 -6.64
N SER A 53 -18.70 -20.71 -6.72
CA SER A 53 -19.19 -21.63 -5.68
C SER A 53 -18.50 -21.44 -4.33
N ALA A 54 -19.17 -21.83 -3.25
CA ALA A 54 -18.65 -21.70 -1.89
C ALA A 54 -17.24 -22.31 -1.68
N PRO A 55 -16.89 -23.49 -2.23
CA PRO A 55 -15.53 -24.02 -2.13
C PRO A 55 -14.48 -23.12 -2.79
N LEU A 56 -14.81 -22.56 -3.96
CA LEU A 56 -13.93 -21.61 -4.67
C LEU A 56 -13.77 -20.30 -3.89
N GLN A 57 -14.85 -19.79 -3.29
CA GLN A 57 -14.78 -18.60 -2.44
C GLN A 57 -13.86 -18.80 -1.23
N VAL A 58 -13.89 -19.96 -0.59
CA VAL A 58 -12.98 -20.30 0.51
C VAL A 58 -11.52 -20.34 0.04
N ARG A 59 -11.26 -20.94 -1.13
CA ARG A 59 -9.91 -20.96 -1.72
C ARG A 59 -9.42 -19.56 -2.07
N LEU A 60 -10.27 -18.75 -2.70
CA LEU A 60 -9.99 -17.34 -2.99
C LEU A 60 -9.61 -16.59 -1.71
N LEU A 61 -10.44 -16.67 -0.66
CA LEU A 61 -10.15 -16.04 0.63
C LEU A 61 -8.78 -16.45 1.20
N ARG A 62 -8.43 -17.75 1.12
CA ARG A 62 -7.13 -18.24 1.58
C ARG A 62 -5.96 -17.59 0.83
N VAL A 63 -6.06 -17.43 -0.49
CA VAL A 63 -5.01 -16.75 -1.28
C VAL A 63 -4.85 -15.29 -0.90
N LEU A 64 -5.96 -14.63 -0.57
CA LEU A 64 -5.97 -13.20 -0.27
C LEU A 64 -5.50 -12.89 1.14
N GLN A 65 -5.83 -13.75 2.10
CA GLN A 65 -5.43 -13.60 3.49
C GLN A 65 -4.01 -14.10 3.72
N GLU A 66 -3.71 -15.32 3.28
CA GLU A 66 -2.46 -16.01 3.58
C GLU A 66 -1.39 -15.81 2.51
N GLN A 67 -1.73 -15.19 1.38
CA GLN A 67 -0.82 -15.02 0.25
C GLN A 67 -0.26 -16.36 -0.25
N GLU A 68 -1.07 -17.42 -0.13
CA GLU A 68 -0.67 -18.80 -0.37
C GLU A 68 -1.79 -19.59 -1.04
N PHE A 69 -1.41 -20.46 -1.99
CA PHE A 69 -2.36 -21.37 -2.61
C PHE A 69 -1.68 -22.64 -3.13
N GLU A 70 -2.48 -23.66 -3.45
CA GLU A 70 -2.03 -24.92 -4.04
C GLU A 70 -2.63 -25.08 -5.44
N ARG A 71 -1.89 -25.65 -6.38
CA ARG A 71 -2.42 -25.95 -7.72
C ARG A 71 -3.43 -27.09 -7.65
N VAL A 72 -4.33 -27.17 -8.62
CA VAL A 72 -5.25 -28.31 -8.70
C VAL A 72 -4.45 -29.58 -8.98
N GLY A 73 -4.62 -30.59 -8.12
CA GLY A 73 -3.91 -31.88 -8.20
C GLY A 73 -2.49 -31.86 -7.63
N ASP A 74 -2.07 -30.79 -6.97
CA ASP A 74 -0.76 -30.65 -6.33
C ASP A 74 -0.93 -30.26 -4.85
N ASN A 75 -0.05 -30.75 -3.98
CA ASN A 75 -0.04 -30.40 -2.55
C ASN A 75 1.04 -29.36 -2.23
N ARG A 76 1.75 -28.88 -3.25
CA ARG A 76 2.77 -27.84 -3.08
C ARG A 76 2.13 -26.47 -2.89
N THR A 77 2.37 -25.87 -1.73
CA THR A 77 1.99 -24.49 -1.44
C THR A 77 2.89 -23.51 -2.20
N ILE A 78 2.26 -22.52 -2.85
CA ILE A 78 2.88 -21.46 -3.64
C ILE A 78 2.52 -20.12 -2.99
N ARG A 79 3.55 -19.33 -2.66
CA ARG A 79 3.38 -17.97 -2.12
C ARG A 79 3.22 -16.94 -3.24
N VAL A 80 2.19 -16.11 -3.14
CA VAL A 80 1.92 -15.01 -4.08
C VAL A 80 1.63 -13.67 -3.44
N ASN A 81 2.25 -12.62 -3.95
CA ASN A 81 1.95 -11.25 -3.55
C ASN A 81 1.03 -10.61 -4.60
N VAL A 82 -0.26 -10.54 -4.33
CA VAL A 82 -1.27 -10.03 -5.27
C VAL A 82 -2.07 -8.90 -4.59
N ARG A 83 -2.26 -7.80 -5.31
CA ARG A 83 -3.05 -6.64 -4.83
C ARG A 83 -4.47 -6.71 -5.37
N GLU A 84 -5.47 -6.48 -4.50
CA GLU A 84 -6.90 -6.56 -4.84
C GLU A 84 -7.66 -5.27 -4.53
N LEU A 85 -7.88 -4.45 -5.54
CA LEU A 85 -8.60 -3.18 -5.40
C LEU A 85 -10.09 -3.39 -5.05
N GLN A 86 -10.72 -4.41 -5.62
CA GLN A 86 -12.18 -4.59 -5.52
C GLN A 86 -12.67 -4.80 -4.08
N ASN A 87 -11.99 -5.63 -3.31
CA ASN A 87 -12.31 -5.85 -1.89
C ASN A 87 -12.19 -4.57 -1.04
N TYR A 88 -11.26 -3.67 -1.40
CA TYR A 88 -11.17 -2.36 -0.75
C TYR A 88 -12.38 -1.48 -1.06
N ILE A 89 -12.87 -1.48 -2.31
CA ILE A 89 -14.03 -0.68 -2.72
C ILE A 89 -15.31 -1.25 -2.09
N GLU A 90 -15.51 -2.56 -2.09
CA GLU A 90 -16.70 -3.18 -1.49
C GLU A 90 -16.77 -2.92 0.02
N ARG A 91 -15.66 -3.09 0.76
CA ARG A 91 -15.61 -2.72 2.18
C ARG A 91 -15.78 -1.23 2.41
N ALA A 92 -15.23 -0.37 1.55
CA ALA A 92 -15.41 1.07 1.66
C ALA A 92 -16.88 1.47 1.46
N MET A 93 -17.59 0.82 0.53
CA MET A 93 -19.03 1.05 0.35
C MET A 93 -19.86 0.57 1.54
N VAL A 94 -19.48 -0.54 2.19
CA VAL A 94 -20.18 -1.07 3.37
C VAL A 94 -19.90 -0.24 4.63
N LEU A 95 -18.69 0.29 4.78
CA LEU A 95 -18.25 1.04 5.97
C LEU A 95 -18.48 2.56 5.86
N ALA A 96 -18.79 3.09 4.70
CA ALA A 96 -19.00 4.52 4.52
C ALA A 96 -20.40 4.94 5.01
N ASP A 97 -20.44 5.77 6.05
CA ASP A 97 -21.67 6.31 6.66
C ASP A 97 -22.33 7.45 5.84
N GLY A 98 -22.26 7.37 4.51
CA GLY A 98 -22.85 8.35 3.60
C GLY A 98 -21.91 9.50 3.25
N GLY A 99 -21.31 9.40 2.07
CA GLY A 99 -20.45 10.42 1.46
C GLY A 99 -19.86 9.88 0.15
N PRO A 100 -19.44 10.75 -0.79
CA PRO A 100 -18.80 10.29 -2.01
C PRO A 100 -17.44 9.63 -1.70
N LEU A 101 -17.18 8.45 -2.25
CA LEU A 101 -15.88 7.81 -2.18
C LEU A 101 -14.90 8.57 -3.09
N THR A 102 -14.10 9.45 -2.50
CA THR A 102 -13.06 10.18 -3.24
C THR A 102 -11.82 9.29 -3.42
N ALA A 103 -11.08 9.50 -4.52
CA ALA A 103 -9.89 8.72 -4.85
C ALA A 103 -8.86 8.71 -3.71
N ASP A 104 -8.82 9.78 -2.92
CA ASP A 104 -7.91 10.01 -1.79
C ASP A 104 -8.05 8.95 -0.68
N LEU A 105 -9.24 8.37 -0.56
CA LEU A 105 -9.59 7.33 0.41
C LEU A 105 -9.05 5.95 0.00
N LEU A 106 -8.67 5.78 -1.27
CA LEU A 106 -8.11 4.53 -1.74
C LEU A 106 -6.63 4.38 -1.32
N PRO A 107 -6.16 3.16 -1.04
CA PRO A 107 -4.74 2.89 -0.82
C PRO A 107 -3.86 3.46 -1.94
N PHE A 108 -2.62 3.81 -1.64
CA PHE A 108 -1.73 4.44 -2.62
C PHE A 108 -1.44 3.52 -3.82
N GLU A 109 -1.41 2.20 -3.60
CA GLU A 109 -1.18 1.19 -4.63
C GLU A 109 -2.25 1.17 -5.71
N VAL A 110 -3.44 1.65 -5.35
CA VAL A 110 -4.66 1.65 -6.15
C VAL A 110 -4.78 2.92 -6.97
N ARG A 111 -4.39 4.05 -6.40
CA ARG A 111 -4.50 5.37 -7.04
C ARG A 111 -3.60 5.55 -8.27
N GLY A 112 -2.75 4.57 -8.61
CA GLY A 112 -1.78 4.69 -9.70
C GLY A 112 -0.68 5.73 -9.44
N VAL A 113 -0.78 6.47 -8.33
CA VAL A 113 0.36 7.15 -7.71
C VAL A 113 1.35 6.05 -7.41
N VAL A 114 2.50 6.10 -8.07
CA VAL A 114 3.64 5.28 -7.70
C VAL A 114 3.80 5.53 -6.21
N ALA A 115 3.45 4.53 -5.40
CA ALA A 115 3.97 4.47 -4.06
C ALA A 115 5.45 4.74 -4.23
N PRO A 116 6.06 5.78 -3.61
CA PRO A 116 7.47 5.70 -3.40
C PRO A 116 7.63 4.35 -2.74
N ARG A 117 8.32 3.43 -3.43
CA ARG A 117 8.43 2.06 -2.97
C ARG A 117 9.20 2.20 -1.67
N ILE A 118 8.50 2.29 -0.54
CA ILE A 118 9.05 2.01 0.78
C ILE A 118 9.18 0.49 0.80
N ARG A 119 10.06 0.00 -0.08
CA ARG A 119 10.81 -1.21 0.16
C ARG A 119 11.39 -0.97 1.54
N ARG A 120 11.09 -1.89 2.45
CA ARG A 120 11.93 -2.18 3.61
C ARG A 120 13.34 -2.56 3.12
N ARG A 121 14.07 -1.59 2.59
CA ARG A 121 15.53 -1.55 2.47
C ARG A 121 15.95 -0.19 3.03
N PRO A 122 16.17 -0.10 4.35
CA PRO A 122 16.98 0.97 4.91
C PRO A 122 18.43 0.73 4.49
N SER A 123 18.79 1.18 3.29
CA SER A 123 20.13 1.34 2.70
C SER A 123 19.89 1.56 1.20
N GLU A 124 20.25 2.71 0.62
CA GLU A 124 21.66 3.09 0.54
C GLU A 124 21.92 4.60 0.32
N TYR A 125 20.92 5.47 0.11
CA TYR A 125 21.17 6.89 -0.21
C TYR A 125 20.09 7.83 0.36
N PRO A 126 20.33 8.49 1.52
CA PRO A 126 19.46 9.54 2.06
C PRO A 126 19.11 10.63 1.02
N GLU A 127 20.02 10.89 0.10
CA GLU A 127 19.89 11.88 -0.96
C GLU A 127 18.73 11.55 -1.92
N ALA A 128 18.51 10.27 -2.24
CA ALA A 128 17.42 9.86 -3.12
C ALA A 128 16.04 10.12 -2.47
N MET A 129 15.93 9.89 -1.16
CA MET A 129 14.71 10.19 -0.41
C MET A 129 14.43 11.69 -0.34
N CYS A 130 15.48 12.50 -0.18
CA CYS A 130 15.36 13.95 -0.23
C CYS A 130 14.95 14.44 -1.62
N GLN A 131 15.51 13.87 -2.68
CA GLN A 131 15.13 14.20 -4.07
C GLN A 131 13.65 13.93 -4.33
N GLU A 132 13.16 12.75 -3.93
CA GLU A 132 11.75 12.38 -4.08
C GLU A 132 10.82 13.32 -3.28
N LEU A 133 11.18 13.63 -2.03
CA LEU A 133 10.39 14.53 -1.18
C LEU A 133 10.28 15.93 -1.78
N VAL A 134 11.39 16.47 -2.27
CA VAL A 134 11.45 17.81 -2.87
C VAL A 134 10.63 17.85 -4.16
N ALA A 135 10.79 16.85 -5.03
CA ALA A 135 10.03 16.77 -6.28
C ALA A 135 8.52 16.75 -6.01
N TRP A 136 8.06 15.91 -5.09
CA TRP A 136 6.66 15.81 -4.72
C TRP A 136 6.09 17.14 -4.20
N LYS A 137 6.81 17.83 -3.31
CA LYS A 137 6.36 19.11 -2.75
C LYS A 137 6.34 20.24 -3.77
N LEU A 138 7.28 20.26 -4.72
CA LEU A 138 7.30 21.26 -5.78
C LEU A 138 6.15 21.06 -6.78
N GLU A 139 5.78 19.82 -7.11
CA GLU A 139 4.60 19.53 -7.92
C GLU A 139 3.31 20.02 -7.25
N GLU A 140 3.20 19.84 -5.93
CA GLU A 140 2.02 20.24 -5.15
C GLU A 140 1.86 21.77 -5.01
N THR A 141 2.97 22.51 -5.00
CA THR A 141 2.95 23.97 -4.78
C THR A 141 2.67 24.77 -6.07
N GLY A 142 2.78 24.12 -7.25
CA GLY A 142 2.61 24.78 -8.56
C GLY A 142 3.79 25.68 -8.94
N GLN A 143 4.00 25.89 -10.25
CA GLN A 143 5.21 26.56 -10.79
C GLN A 143 5.32 28.07 -10.48
N GLU A 144 4.23 28.73 -10.07
CA GLU A 144 4.20 30.18 -9.83
C GLU A 144 4.24 30.57 -8.33
N SER A 145 4.34 29.59 -7.42
CA SER A 145 4.32 29.88 -5.99
C SER A 145 5.65 30.43 -5.48
N THR A 146 5.59 31.61 -4.84
CA THR A 146 6.73 32.24 -4.16
C THR A 146 7.10 31.57 -2.83
N ASP A 147 6.30 30.60 -2.36
CA ASP A 147 6.44 30.00 -1.01
C ASP A 147 6.92 28.54 -1.03
N ALA A 148 7.46 28.08 -2.17
CA ALA A 148 7.97 26.73 -2.33
C ALA A 148 8.99 26.33 -1.25
N TRP A 149 9.81 27.28 -0.78
CA TRP A 149 10.77 27.05 0.29
C TRP A 149 10.10 26.60 1.60
N ASN A 150 9.11 27.35 2.10
CA ASN A 150 8.45 27.02 3.36
C ASN A 150 7.60 25.76 3.25
N CYS A 151 7.02 25.50 2.08
CA CYS A 151 6.29 24.26 1.81
C CYS A 151 7.18 23.01 1.94
N VAL A 152 8.33 23.02 1.26
CA VAL A 152 9.27 21.89 1.27
C VAL A 152 9.94 21.76 2.63
N MET A 153 10.53 22.85 3.13
CA MET A 153 11.28 22.83 4.38
C MET A 153 10.39 22.63 5.58
N GLY A 154 9.13 23.09 5.55
CA GLY A 154 8.19 22.91 6.66
C GLY A 154 7.91 21.45 6.98
N VAL A 155 7.87 20.58 5.97
CA VAL A 155 7.67 19.13 6.19
C VAL A 155 8.90 18.51 6.87
N VAL A 156 10.10 18.85 6.37
CA VAL A 156 11.36 18.35 6.92
C VAL A 156 11.59 18.86 8.35
N GLU A 157 11.41 20.16 8.57
CA GLU A 157 11.59 20.80 9.88
C GLU A 157 10.60 20.26 10.91
N ARG A 158 9.33 20.07 10.55
CA ARG A 158 8.32 19.47 11.43
C ARG A 158 8.71 18.06 11.85
N GLU A 159 9.17 17.24 10.92
CA GLU A 159 9.56 15.86 11.21
C GLU A 159 10.83 15.79 12.06
N LEU A 160 11.83 16.62 11.76
CA LEU A 160 13.04 16.75 12.56
C LEU A 160 12.73 17.13 14.02
N ILE A 161 11.91 18.17 14.22
CA ILE A 161 11.54 18.64 15.56
C ILE A 161 10.77 17.56 16.32
N ARG A 162 9.80 16.90 15.68
CA ARG A 162 9.01 15.82 16.27
C ARG A 162 9.90 14.67 16.76
N GLN A 163 10.82 14.19 15.92
CA GLN A 163 11.68 13.07 16.28
C GLN A 163 12.64 13.42 17.42
N VAL A 164 13.23 14.62 17.40
CA VAL A 164 14.13 15.05 18.48
C VAL A 164 13.37 15.30 19.79
N LEU A 165 12.12 15.79 19.73
CA LEU A 165 11.24 15.90 20.90
C LEU A 165 10.97 14.52 21.51
N ARG A 166 10.60 13.53 20.69
CA ARG A 166 10.36 12.15 21.16
C ARG A 166 11.60 11.55 21.82
N GLN A 167 12.76 11.69 21.19
CA GLN A 167 14.04 11.21 21.76
C GLN A 167 14.44 11.96 23.04
N SER A 168 13.97 13.19 23.21
CA SER A 168 14.25 14.02 24.38
C SER A 168 13.12 13.94 25.42
N HIS A 169 12.16 13.03 25.26
CA HIS A 169 10.98 12.87 26.13
C HIS A 169 10.22 14.18 26.38
N GLY A 170 10.04 15.00 25.33
CA GLY A 170 9.33 16.27 25.42
C GLY A 170 10.11 17.43 26.05
N ILE A 171 11.34 17.20 26.52
CA ILE A 171 12.14 18.23 27.22
C ILE A 171 12.67 19.28 26.22
N GLN A 172 11.95 20.38 26.06
CA GLN A 172 12.26 21.44 25.08
C GLN A 172 13.67 22.03 25.20
N ARG A 173 14.23 22.17 26.42
CA ARG A 173 15.60 22.69 26.60
C ARG A 173 16.65 21.74 25.99
N ARG A 174 16.45 20.42 26.17
CA ARG A 174 17.33 19.38 25.64
C ARG A 174 17.17 19.25 24.13
N THR A 175 15.94 19.33 23.64
CA THR A 175 15.62 19.37 22.21
C THR A 175 16.27 20.57 21.52
N ALA A 176 16.12 21.77 22.07
CA ALA A 176 16.71 22.99 21.52
C ALA A 176 18.25 22.90 21.46
N HIS A 177 18.86 22.40 22.54
CA HIS A 177 20.31 22.17 22.58
C HIS A 177 20.76 21.14 21.54
N ARG A 178 20.03 20.03 21.36
CA ARG A 178 20.34 19.01 20.35
C ARG A 178 20.17 19.49 18.92
N LEU A 179 19.18 20.35 18.67
CA LEU A 179 18.93 20.96 17.37
C LEU A 179 19.87 22.15 17.08
N GLY A 180 20.62 22.63 18.07
CA GLY A 180 21.48 23.81 17.93
C GLY A 180 20.72 25.13 17.75
N ILE A 181 19.44 25.19 18.12
CA ILE A 181 18.59 26.39 17.95
C ILE A 181 18.21 27.01 19.29
N ASN A 182 17.83 28.29 19.27
CA ASN A 182 17.33 28.97 20.46
C ASN A 182 16.02 28.33 20.93
N ARG A 183 15.86 28.15 22.25
CA ARG A 183 14.63 27.64 22.88
C ARG A 183 13.38 28.43 22.46
N ASN A 184 13.49 29.75 22.31
CA ASN A 184 12.36 30.59 21.90
C ASN A 184 11.96 30.32 20.45
N THR A 185 12.93 30.05 19.57
CA THR A 185 12.69 29.62 18.19
C THR A 185 12.05 28.24 18.15
N LEU A 186 12.54 27.30 18.96
CA LEU A 186 11.93 25.97 19.06
C LEU A 186 10.47 26.07 19.54
N ARG A 187 10.20 26.86 20.57
CA ARG A 187 8.85 27.05 21.10
C ARG A 187 7.89 27.60 20.03
N LYS A 188 8.35 28.58 19.25
CA LYS A 188 7.57 29.13 18.13
C LYS A 188 7.28 28.06 17.08
N LYS A 189 8.31 27.30 16.65
CA LYS A 189 8.13 26.21 15.66
C LYS A 189 7.23 25.08 16.16
N ILE A 190 7.26 24.74 17.46
CA ILE A 190 6.34 23.76 18.06
C ILE A 190 4.89 24.22 17.91
N ALA A 191 4.62 25.50 18.15
CA ALA A 191 3.28 26.07 17.97
C ALA A 191 2.88 26.11 16.49
N ASP A 192 3.77 26.60 15.61
CA ASP A 192 3.51 26.72 14.17
C ASP A 192 3.23 25.35 13.51
N TYR A 193 3.84 24.26 14.01
CA TYR A 193 3.66 22.90 13.49
C TYR A 193 2.69 22.01 14.26
N GLY A 194 2.04 22.56 15.31
CA GLY A 194 1.07 21.84 16.14
C GLY A 194 1.65 20.61 16.86
N LEU A 195 2.88 20.71 17.37
CA LEU A 195 3.61 19.62 18.03
C LEU A 195 3.49 19.66 19.57
N GLU A 196 2.40 20.21 20.09
CA GLU A 196 2.23 20.43 21.53
C GLU A 196 2.08 19.12 22.30
N SER A 197 1.45 18.10 21.69
CA SER A 197 1.24 16.79 22.29
C SER A 197 2.54 16.00 22.47
N GLU A 198 3.54 16.19 21.61
CA GLU A 198 4.87 15.59 21.75
C GLU A 198 5.76 16.32 22.77
N SER A 199 5.30 17.45 23.32
CA SER A 199 6.00 18.23 24.34
C SER A 199 5.44 18.08 25.76
N ARG A 200 4.38 17.27 25.92
CA ARG A 200 3.74 16.95 27.21
C ARG A 200 4.40 15.76 27.90
#